data_AF-V6LZZ1-F1
#
_entry.id   AF-V6LZZ1-F1
#
_cell.length_a   1.000
_cell.length_b   1.000
_cell.length_c   1.000
_cell.angle_alpha   90.00
_cell.angle_beta   90.00
_cell.angle_gamma   90.00
#
_symmetry.space_group_name_H-M   'P 1'
#
loop_
_entity.id
_entity.type
_entity.pdbx_description
1 polymer ?
#
loop_
_entity_poly.entity_id
_entity_poly.type
_entity_poly.pdbx_seq_one_letter_code
_entity_poly.pdbx_strand_id
1 'polypeptide(L)'
;MSKKPRSTKIYQSTEKPTQSSEQLVANLYIQLELAETQSKTFKKAKETVQTLAQIGAAEQAVPHDILPGETVMDTDDFVVKVAIQQDKLQIVLKFLCLQLMTSPDEELICSLLLLLKCYTDASETIAQFDLSSLIYGLAETLKIAVSCHNEKLLTISSYVIYNVFRYVDMLPIGKDDVVFKALIQQKLFETLIQYSLEGCFNQDAQVTIIEALAALSDCECFMDYVGELLEGNIAKIFINFYDAFIVQLLEEPEERGKMLCYDDVLSWIRCERPEVEE
;
A
#
# COMPACT_ATOMS: atom_id res chain seq x y z
N MET A 1 44.00 -16.35 -63.03
CA MET A 1 43.74 -15.90 -61.64
C MET A 1 42.98 -14.59 -61.71
N SER A 2 41.69 -14.60 -61.37
CA SER A 2 40.85 -13.40 -61.35
C SER A 2 39.99 -13.46 -60.09
N LYS A 3 40.38 -12.71 -59.05
CA LYS A 3 39.65 -12.61 -57.79
C LYS A 3 38.71 -11.39 -57.89
N LYS A 4 37.40 -11.66 -57.91
CA LYS A 4 36.34 -10.65 -57.76
C LYS A 4 36.44 -9.98 -56.38
N PRO A 5 36.14 -8.67 -56.25
CA PRO A 5 35.99 -8.02 -54.96
C PRO A 5 34.68 -8.49 -54.30
N ARG A 6 34.76 -8.91 -53.02
CA ARG A 6 33.60 -9.20 -52.18
C ARG A 6 32.91 -7.89 -51.82
N SER A 7 31.65 -7.77 -52.21
CA SER A 7 30.72 -6.74 -51.77
C SER A 7 30.54 -6.81 -50.25
N THR A 8 30.93 -5.74 -49.56
CA THR A 8 30.66 -5.54 -48.13
C THR A 8 29.19 -5.14 -48.01
N LYS A 9 28.32 -6.08 -47.64
CA LYS A 9 26.98 -5.74 -47.17
C LYS A 9 27.13 -5.06 -45.80
N ILE A 10 26.93 -3.75 -45.78
CA ILE A 10 26.70 -2.98 -44.56
C ILE A 10 25.37 -3.48 -44.00
N TYR A 11 25.42 -4.21 -42.90
CA TYR A 11 24.23 -4.42 -42.06
C TYR A 11 23.90 -3.06 -41.44
N GLN A 12 22.88 -2.39 -41.98
CA GLN A 12 22.22 -1.31 -41.26
C GLN A 12 21.56 -1.95 -40.03
N SER A 13 22.09 -1.64 -38.85
CA SER A 13 21.39 -1.85 -37.59
C SER A 13 20.04 -1.14 -37.69
N THR A 14 18.96 -1.91 -37.75
CA THR A 14 17.60 -1.43 -37.51
C THR A 14 17.32 -1.47 -36.02
N GLU A 15 18.12 -0.77 -35.23
CA GLU A 15 17.74 -0.41 -33.87
C GLU A 15 16.95 0.90 -33.97
N LYS A 16 15.62 0.80 -33.85
CA LYS A 16 14.84 1.95 -33.36
C LYS A 16 15.47 2.37 -32.04
N PRO A 17 15.59 3.67 -31.72
CA PRO A 17 16.10 4.08 -30.43
C PRO A 17 15.15 3.52 -29.36
N THR A 18 15.61 2.50 -28.65
CA THR A 18 14.91 1.95 -27.50
C THR A 18 14.90 3.05 -26.45
N GLN A 19 13.74 3.66 -26.23
CA GLN A 19 13.58 4.63 -25.16
C GLN A 19 13.98 3.95 -23.85
N SER A 20 14.86 4.58 -23.06
CA SER A 20 15.21 4.04 -21.75
C SER A 20 13.95 3.93 -20.88
N SER A 21 13.87 2.91 -20.02
CA SER A 21 12.72 2.72 -19.13
C SER A 21 12.41 3.98 -18.30
N GLU A 22 13.41 4.83 -18.03
CA GLU A 22 13.29 6.00 -17.14
C GLU A 22 12.50 7.07 -17.87
N GLN A 23 12.89 7.30 -19.12
CA GLN A 23 12.18 8.20 -20.02
C GLN A 23 10.77 7.72 -20.30
N LEU A 24 10.53 6.40 -20.32
CA LEU A 24 9.18 5.86 -20.47
C LEU A 24 8.31 6.19 -19.25
N VAL A 25 8.76 5.87 -18.04
CA VAL A 25 8.03 6.17 -16.78
C VAL A 25 7.81 7.68 -16.63
N ALA A 26 8.83 8.50 -16.87
CA ALA A 26 8.72 9.96 -16.86
C ALA A 26 7.64 10.46 -17.84
N ASN A 27 7.63 9.95 -19.07
CA ASN A 27 6.63 10.33 -20.07
C ASN A 27 5.21 9.88 -19.70
N LEU A 28 5.07 8.75 -19.02
CA LEU A 28 3.77 8.28 -18.52
C LEU A 28 3.25 9.24 -17.43
N TYR A 29 4.10 9.67 -16.50
CA TYR A 29 3.70 10.66 -15.50
C TYR A 29 3.29 12.01 -16.08
N ILE A 30 4.04 12.51 -17.07
CA ILE A 30 3.67 13.72 -17.80
C ILE A 30 2.29 13.54 -18.46
N GLN A 31 2.00 12.35 -19.00
CA GLN A 31 0.68 12.07 -19.58
C GLN A 31 -0.44 12.05 -18.52
N LEU A 32 -0.18 11.55 -17.31
CA LEU A 32 -1.15 11.59 -16.21
C LEU A 32 -1.43 13.03 -15.76
N GLU A 33 -0.39 13.85 -15.61
CA GLU A 33 -0.51 15.27 -15.23
C GLU A 33 -1.26 16.09 -16.30
N LEU A 34 -1.00 15.81 -17.58
CA LEU A 34 -1.76 16.42 -18.68
C LEU A 34 -3.22 15.96 -18.69
N ALA A 35 -3.51 14.73 -18.27
CA ALA A 35 -4.88 14.24 -18.14
C ALA A 35 -5.60 14.84 -16.90
N GLU A 36 -4.87 15.17 -15.83
CA GLU A 36 -5.38 15.92 -14.65
C GLU A 36 -5.89 17.29 -15.08
N THR A 37 -5.10 18.02 -15.89
CA THR A 37 -5.46 19.37 -16.36
C THR A 37 -6.52 19.39 -17.46
N GLN A 38 -6.74 18.27 -18.15
CA GLN A 38 -7.70 18.13 -19.24
C GLN A 38 -8.73 17.05 -18.89
N SER A 39 -9.79 17.45 -18.19
CA SER A 39 -10.97 16.66 -17.75
C SER A 39 -11.58 15.69 -18.78
N LYS A 40 -11.18 15.71 -20.06
CA LYS A 40 -11.75 14.92 -21.16
C LYS A 40 -10.97 13.66 -21.55
N THR A 41 -9.83 13.33 -20.92
CA THR A 41 -9.02 12.15 -21.32
C THR A 41 -8.87 11.09 -20.23
N PHE A 42 -9.96 10.80 -19.52
CA PHE A 42 -10.02 9.75 -18.51
C PHE A 42 -9.53 8.37 -19.02
N LYS A 43 -9.87 8.01 -20.25
CA LYS A 43 -9.41 6.76 -20.90
C LYS A 43 -7.88 6.69 -21.01
N LYS A 44 -7.24 7.79 -21.39
CA LYS A 44 -5.78 7.85 -21.54
C LYS A 44 -5.09 7.81 -20.17
N ALA A 45 -5.67 8.46 -19.17
CA ALA A 45 -5.20 8.35 -17.78
C ALA A 45 -5.27 6.90 -17.28
N LYS A 46 -6.40 6.21 -17.51
CA LYS A 46 -6.56 4.79 -17.16
C LYS A 46 -5.48 3.91 -17.82
N GLU A 47 -5.27 4.02 -19.12
CA GLU A 47 -4.24 3.26 -19.85
C GLU A 47 -2.82 3.56 -19.31
N THR A 48 -2.56 4.81 -18.95
CA THR A 48 -1.26 5.23 -18.39
C THR A 48 -1.04 4.67 -16.99
N VAL A 49 -2.04 4.72 -16.11
CA VAL A 49 -1.98 4.11 -14.77
C VAL A 49 -1.78 2.60 -14.89
N GLN A 50 -2.51 1.93 -15.78
CA GLN A 50 -2.37 0.48 -15.99
C GLN A 50 -0.96 0.11 -16.46
N THR A 51 -0.37 0.92 -17.34
CA THR A 51 1.01 0.71 -17.81
C THR A 51 2.01 0.89 -16.67
N LEU A 52 1.87 1.95 -15.88
CA LEU A 52 2.73 2.16 -14.71
C LEU A 52 2.58 1.02 -13.69
N ALA A 53 1.36 0.56 -13.42
CA ALA A 53 1.10 -0.53 -12.49
C ALA A 53 1.72 -1.86 -12.95
N GLN A 54 1.70 -2.14 -14.25
CA GLN A 54 2.38 -3.30 -14.82
C GLN A 54 3.89 -3.24 -14.67
N ILE A 55 4.49 -2.06 -14.88
CA ILE A 55 5.93 -1.84 -14.68
C ILE A 55 6.28 -2.06 -13.20
N GLY A 56 5.57 -1.41 -12.27
CA GLY A 56 5.82 -1.57 -10.83
C GLY A 56 5.63 -3.02 -10.34
N ALA A 57 4.58 -3.72 -10.81
CA ALA A 57 4.36 -5.11 -10.44
C ALA A 57 5.45 -6.07 -10.98
N ALA A 58 5.99 -5.80 -12.17
CA ALA A 58 7.08 -6.60 -12.73
C ALA A 58 8.40 -6.40 -11.97
N GLU A 59 8.63 -5.21 -11.41
CA GLU A 59 9.83 -4.89 -10.63
C GLU A 59 9.84 -5.56 -9.26
N GLN A 60 8.66 -5.76 -8.65
CA GLN A 60 8.55 -6.48 -7.36
C GLN A 60 8.58 -8.01 -7.49
N ALA A 61 8.52 -8.56 -8.70
CA ALA A 61 8.62 -10.00 -8.92
C ALA A 61 10.10 -10.42 -8.86
N VAL A 62 10.53 -10.99 -7.73
CA VAL A 62 11.87 -11.58 -7.58
C VAL A 62 12.10 -12.61 -8.71
N PRO A 63 13.19 -12.52 -9.50
CA PRO A 63 13.54 -13.59 -10.43
C PRO A 63 13.82 -14.86 -9.62
N HIS A 64 13.04 -15.92 -9.86
CA HIS A 64 13.25 -17.22 -9.21
C HIS A 64 14.59 -17.92 -9.57
N ASP A 65 15.47 -17.29 -10.36
CA ASP A 65 16.71 -17.86 -10.89
C ASP A 65 17.98 -17.04 -10.52
N ILE A 66 18.07 -16.49 -9.31
CA ILE A 66 19.32 -15.85 -8.85
C ILE A 66 20.22 -16.91 -8.21
N LEU A 67 21.32 -17.24 -8.90
CA LEU A 67 22.37 -18.12 -8.39
C LEU A 67 23.08 -17.46 -7.19
N PRO A 68 23.52 -18.26 -6.18
CA PRO A 68 24.16 -17.72 -4.98
C PRO A 68 25.51 -17.09 -5.36
N GLY A 69 25.58 -15.74 -5.31
CA GLY A 69 26.82 -14.98 -5.52
C GLY A 69 26.72 -13.82 -6.50
N GLU A 70 25.61 -13.67 -7.23
CA GLU A 70 25.35 -12.43 -7.97
C GLU A 70 24.75 -11.40 -7.00
N THR A 71 25.49 -10.33 -6.74
CA THR A 71 24.93 -9.12 -6.12
C THR A 71 23.82 -8.63 -7.05
N VAL A 72 22.58 -8.87 -6.63
CA VAL A 72 21.39 -8.19 -7.12
C VAL A 72 21.74 -6.70 -7.10
N MET A 73 21.92 -6.09 -8.27
CA MET A 73 21.88 -4.62 -8.34
C MET A 73 20.60 -4.21 -7.60
N ASP A 74 20.65 -3.20 -6.73
CA ASP A 74 19.51 -2.57 -6.04
C ASP A 74 18.29 -2.42 -6.98
N THR A 75 17.51 -3.49 -7.14
CA THR A 75 16.35 -3.57 -8.04
C THR A 75 15.13 -2.93 -7.42
N ASP A 76 15.23 -2.58 -6.14
CA ASP A 76 14.26 -1.76 -5.46
C ASP A 76 14.27 -0.36 -6.10
N ASP A 77 13.07 0.10 -6.42
CA ASP A 77 12.75 1.51 -6.63
C ASP A 77 12.92 2.10 -8.02
N PHE A 78 12.86 1.38 -9.15
CA PHE A 78 12.98 2.10 -10.42
C PHE A 78 11.79 3.07 -10.64
N VAL A 79 10.56 2.57 -10.65
CA VAL A 79 9.36 3.42 -10.76
C VAL A 79 9.29 4.41 -9.59
N VAL A 80 9.68 3.97 -8.39
CA VAL A 80 9.67 4.77 -7.16
C VAL A 80 10.67 5.92 -7.22
N LYS A 81 11.95 5.67 -7.56
CA LYS A 81 13.02 6.68 -7.74
C LYS A 81 12.62 7.71 -8.79
N VAL A 82 12.06 7.27 -9.93
CA VAL A 82 11.59 8.21 -10.96
C VAL A 82 10.44 9.07 -10.44
N ALA A 83 9.49 8.48 -9.72
CA ALA A 83 8.36 9.21 -9.14
C ALA A 83 8.79 10.23 -8.07
N ILE A 84 9.72 9.86 -7.18
CA ILE A 84 10.30 10.76 -6.17
C ILE A 84 11.07 11.90 -6.83
N GLN A 85 11.96 11.58 -7.79
CA GLN A 85 12.76 12.60 -8.47
C GLN A 85 11.92 13.64 -9.23
N GLN A 86 10.67 13.31 -9.53
CA GLN A 86 9.75 14.15 -10.28
C GLN A 86 8.58 14.69 -9.43
N ASP A 87 8.57 14.44 -8.12
CA ASP A 87 7.50 14.84 -7.18
C ASP A 87 6.10 14.33 -7.61
N LYS A 88 5.99 13.15 -8.24
CA LYS A 88 4.76 12.65 -8.89
C LYS A 88 3.90 11.70 -8.05
N LEU A 89 4.30 11.36 -6.83
CA LEU A 89 3.58 10.44 -5.94
C LEU A 89 2.13 10.88 -5.67
N GLN A 90 1.93 12.19 -5.50
CA GLN A 90 0.63 12.79 -5.19
C GLN A 90 -0.41 12.61 -6.30
N ILE A 91 0.03 12.46 -7.56
CA ILE A 91 -0.86 12.28 -8.69
C ILE A 91 -1.63 10.96 -8.54
N VAL A 92 -0.94 9.88 -8.20
CA VAL A 92 -1.56 8.55 -8.04
C VAL A 92 -2.62 8.56 -6.95
N LEU A 93 -2.30 9.17 -5.80
CA LEU A 93 -3.23 9.30 -4.69
C LEU A 93 -4.47 10.14 -5.06
N LYS A 94 -4.28 11.29 -5.71
CA LYS A 94 -5.39 12.13 -6.19
C LYS A 94 -6.30 11.38 -7.16
N PHE A 95 -5.72 10.63 -8.11
CA PHE A 95 -6.49 9.82 -9.05
C PHE A 95 -7.31 8.74 -8.33
N LEU A 96 -6.76 8.11 -7.29
CA LEU A 96 -7.49 7.17 -6.45
C LEU A 96 -8.68 7.86 -5.77
N CYS A 97 -8.45 8.95 -5.05
CA CYS A 97 -9.52 9.69 -4.38
C CYS A 97 -10.61 10.16 -5.38
N LEU A 98 -10.22 10.62 -6.56
CA LEU A 98 -11.16 11.01 -7.61
C LEU A 98 -12.02 9.82 -8.08
N GLN A 99 -11.43 8.62 -8.24
CA GLN A 99 -12.19 7.42 -8.60
C GLN A 99 -13.20 7.03 -7.53
N LEU A 100 -12.78 7.08 -6.28
CA LEU A 100 -13.64 6.75 -5.14
C LEU A 100 -14.84 7.72 -5.02
N MET A 101 -14.64 9.01 -5.34
CA MET A 101 -15.69 10.03 -5.25
C MET A 101 -16.65 10.11 -6.45
N THR A 102 -16.28 9.61 -7.62
CA THR A 102 -17.05 9.84 -8.86
C THR A 102 -17.77 8.60 -9.35
N SER A 103 -17.02 7.60 -9.78
CA SER A 103 -17.53 6.32 -10.27
C SER A 103 -16.42 5.29 -10.11
N PRO A 104 -16.48 4.45 -9.07
CA PRO A 104 -15.45 3.44 -8.83
C PRO A 104 -15.31 2.48 -10.01
N ASP A 105 -14.13 2.50 -10.65
CA ASP A 105 -13.69 1.48 -11.59
C ASP A 105 -12.71 0.55 -10.87
N GLU A 106 -13.16 -0.65 -10.51
CA GLU A 106 -12.39 -1.60 -9.70
C GLU A 106 -11.02 -1.95 -10.30
N GLU A 107 -10.94 -2.05 -11.62
CA GLU A 107 -9.69 -2.38 -12.32
C GLU A 107 -8.69 -1.23 -12.22
N LEU A 108 -9.18 0.00 -12.35
CA LEU A 108 -8.37 1.19 -12.19
C LEU A 108 -7.95 1.38 -10.72
N ILE A 109 -8.86 1.21 -9.77
CA ILE A 109 -8.57 1.26 -8.33
C ILE A 109 -7.50 0.21 -7.99
N CYS A 110 -7.64 -1.02 -8.48
CA CYS A 110 -6.64 -2.06 -8.29
C CYS A 110 -5.27 -1.65 -8.85
N SER A 111 -5.23 -1.02 -10.02
CA SER A 111 -3.98 -0.55 -10.64
C SER A 111 -3.33 0.58 -9.82
N LEU A 112 -4.14 1.51 -9.31
CA LEU A 112 -3.68 2.59 -8.43
C LEU A 112 -3.17 2.05 -7.09
N LEU A 113 -3.84 1.07 -6.50
CA LEU A 113 -3.39 0.42 -5.27
C LEU A 113 -2.10 -0.36 -5.45
N LEU A 114 -1.88 -1.04 -6.59
CA LEU A 114 -0.60 -1.70 -6.87
C LEU A 114 0.54 -0.69 -6.90
N LEU A 115 0.31 0.47 -7.52
CA LEU A 115 1.27 1.57 -7.52
C LEU A 115 1.51 2.10 -6.11
N LEU A 116 0.46 2.33 -5.32
CA LEU A 116 0.59 2.75 -3.93
C LEU A 116 1.37 1.73 -3.10
N LYS A 117 1.11 0.42 -3.26
CA LYS A 117 1.89 -0.64 -2.58
C LYS A 117 3.38 -0.53 -2.91
N CYS A 118 3.72 -0.26 -4.17
CA CYS A 118 5.12 -0.05 -4.57
C CYS A 118 5.71 1.20 -3.90
N TYR A 119 4.95 2.30 -3.86
CA TYR A 119 5.45 3.54 -3.26
C TYR A 119 5.45 3.54 -1.74
N THR A 120 4.64 2.75 -1.07
CA THR A 120 4.63 2.70 0.39
C THR A 120 5.63 1.71 0.96
N ASP A 121 6.40 1.01 0.13
CA ASP A 121 7.34 -0.02 0.63
C ASP A 121 8.56 0.56 1.38
N ALA A 122 8.82 1.86 1.22
CA ALA A 122 9.85 2.61 1.93
C ALA A 122 9.27 3.75 2.77
N SER A 123 9.90 4.05 3.91
CA SER A 123 9.44 5.08 4.84
C SER A 123 9.52 6.50 4.23
N GLU A 124 10.57 6.76 3.44
CA GLU A 124 10.89 8.06 2.86
C GLU A 124 9.87 8.50 1.81
N THR A 125 9.25 7.55 1.14
CA THR A 125 8.19 7.78 0.15
C THR A 125 6.84 7.95 0.82
N ILE A 126 6.53 7.19 1.87
CA ILE A 126 5.32 7.42 2.68
C ILE A 126 5.32 8.86 3.20
N ALA A 127 6.47 9.33 3.71
CA ALA A 127 6.63 10.68 4.20
C ALA A 127 6.38 11.76 3.13
N GLN A 128 6.28 11.43 1.85
CA GLN A 128 5.97 12.39 0.79
C GLN A 128 4.48 12.47 0.44
N PHE A 129 3.66 11.50 0.89
CA PHE A 129 2.21 11.51 0.64
C PHE A 129 1.45 12.51 1.52
N ASP A 130 0.28 12.92 1.03
CA ASP A 130 -0.77 13.46 1.89
C ASP A 130 -1.41 12.28 2.64
N LEU A 131 -1.00 12.12 3.90
CA LEU A 131 -1.36 10.96 4.72
C LEU A 131 -2.85 10.90 5.02
N SER A 132 -3.52 12.05 5.21
CA SER A 132 -4.96 12.08 5.42
C SER A 132 -5.71 11.57 4.18
N SER A 133 -5.29 12.01 3.00
CA SER A 133 -5.86 11.55 1.72
C SER A 133 -5.57 10.06 1.48
N LEU A 134 -4.39 9.57 1.85
CA LEU A 134 -4.02 8.16 1.73
C LEU A 134 -4.90 7.26 2.61
N ILE A 135 -5.06 7.61 3.90
CA ILE A 135 -5.91 6.86 4.83
C ILE A 135 -7.38 6.90 4.38
N TYR A 136 -7.88 8.04 3.91
CA TYR A 136 -9.21 8.13 3.29
C TYR A 136 -9.35 7.18 2.09
N GLY A 137 -8.38 7.20 1.17
CA GLY A 137 -8.38 6.34 -0.01
C GLY A 137 -8.42 4.85 0.34
N LEU A 138 -7.67 4.43 1.36
CA LEU A 138 -7.64 3.05 1.85
C LEU A 138 -8.97 2.65 2.49
N ALA A 139 -9.52 3.49 3.38
CA ALA A 139 -10.80 3.23 4.05
C ALA A 139 -11.96 3.08 3.06
N GLU A 140 -12.08 3.99 2.08
CA GLU A 140 -13.12 3.91 1.06
C GLU A 140 -12.92 2.72 0.11
N THR A 141 -11.67 2.39 -0.22
CA THR A 141 -11.41 1.22 -1.07
C THR A 141 -11.81 -0.08 -0.39
N LEU A 142 -11.57 -0.23 0.92
CA LEU A 142 -12.03 -1.40 1.68
C LEU A 142 -13.55 -1.55 1.64
N LYS A 143 -14.29 -0.45 1.86
CA LYS A 143 -15.77 -0.45 1.80
C LYS A 143 -16.27 -0.93 0.44
N ILE A 144 -15.68 -0.42 -0.64
CA ILE A 144 -16.00 -0.84 -2.00
C ILE A 144 -15.66 -2.31 -2.19
N ALA A 145 -14.46 -2.73 -1.83
CA ALA A 145 -13.98 -4.09 -2.01
C ALA A 145 -14.85 -5.13 -1.29
N VAL A 146 -15.31 -4.85 -0.07
CA VAL A 146 -16.28 -5.70 0.63
C VAL A 146 -17.62 -5.71 -0.09
N SER A 147 -18.13 -4.53 -0.51
CA SER A 147 -19.44 -4.43 -1.17
C SER A 147 -19.52 -5.19 -2.50
N CYS A 148 -18.41 -5.33 -3.22
CA CYS A 148 -18.31 -6.09 -4.47
C CYS A 148 -17.63 -7.46 -4.32
N HIS A 149 -17.31 -7.89 -3.10
CA HIS A 149 -16.59 -9.14 -2.82
C HIS A 149 -15.28 -9.30 -3.62
N ASN A 150 -14.52 -8.21 -3.78
CA ASN A 150 -13.29 -8.20 -4.55
C ASN A 150 -12.06 -8.48 -3.66
N GLU A 151 -11.71 -9.76 -3.57
CA GLU A 151 -10.57 -10.26 -2.78
C GLU A 151 -9.24 -9.61 -3.17
N LYS A 152 -9.06 -9.29 -4.45
CA LYS A 152 -7.81 -8.67 -4.93
C LYS A 152 -7.65 -7.26 -4.37
N LEU A 153 -8.72 -6.47 -4.37
CA LEU A 153 -8.72 -5.14 -3.76
C LEU A 153 -8.47 -5.21 -2.25
N LEU A 154 -9.11 -6.16 -1.55
CA LEU A 154 -8.87 -6.38 -0.12
C LEU A 154 -7.40 -6.71 0.16
N THR A 155 -6.84 -7.65 -0.60
CA THR A 155 -5.45 -8.10 -0.44
C THR A 155 -4.47 -6.95 -0.65
N ILE A 156 -4.57 -6.22 -1.77
CA ILE A 156 -3.61 -5.14 -2.06
C ILE A 156 -3.78 -3.99 -1.05
N SER A 157 -5.02 -3.64 -0.68
CA SER A 157 -5.27 -2.60 0.33
C SER A 157 -4.61 -2.97 1.66
N SER A 158 -4.69 -4.24 2.07
CA SER A 158 -4.07 -4.75 3.30
C SER A 158 -2.56 -4.55 3.31
N TYR A 159 -1.88 -4.79 2.19
CA TYR A 159 -0.43 -4.51 2.07
C TYR A 159 -0.10 -3.02 2.15
N VAL A 160 -0.89 -2.16 1.50
CA VAL A 160 -0.66 -0.70 1.59
C VAL A 160 -0.86 -0.23 3.03
N ILE A 161 -1.90 -0.72 3.71
CA ILE A 161 -2.17 -0.43 5.12
C ILE A 161 -1.03 -0.89 6.02
N TYR A 162 -0.58 -2.13 5.85
CA TYR A 162 0.56 -2.69 6.57
C TYR A 162 1.79 -1.80 6.45
N ASN A 163 2.14 -1.41 5.23
CA ASN A 163 3.25 -0.52 4.96
C ASN A 163 3.07 0.84 5.66
N VAL A 164 1.89 1.44 5.59
CA VAL A 164 1.63 2.71 6.29
C VAL A 164 1.81 2.55 7.80
N PHE A 165 1.24 1.51 8.41
CA PHE A 165 1.25 1.31 9.87
C PHE A 165 2.64 0.99 10.38
N ARG A 166 3.39 0.14 9.68
CA ARG A 166 4.78 -0.21 10.01
C ARG A 166 5.72 1.00 10.04
N TYR A 167 5.47 2.01 9.22
CA TYR A 167 6.36 3.15 9.08
C TYR A 167 5.90 4.40 9.82
N VAL A 168 4.80 4.36 10.60
CA VAL A 168 4.27 5.53 11.33
C VAL A 168 5.34 6.19 12.21
N ASP A 169 6.08 5.40 13.00
CA ASP A 169 7.14 5.91 13.88
C ASP A 169 8.37 6.47 13.14
N MET A 170 8.54 6.10 11.87
CA MET A 170 9.66 6.56 11.05
C MET A 170 9.32 7.88 10.33
N LEU A 171 8.10 8.38 10.47
CA LEU A 171 7.68 9.61 9.82
C LEU A 171 8.29 10.85 10.49
N PRO A 172 8.47 11.95 9.74
CA PRO A 172 8.83 13.23 10.33
C PRO A 172 7.86 13.66 11.42
N ILE A 173 8.39 14.28 12.48
CA ILE A 173 7.63 14.76 13.64
C ILE A 173 6.34 15.48 13.22
N GLY A 174 5.21 15.05 13.79
CA GLY A 174 3.88 15.62 13.55
C GLY A 174 3.13 14.99 12.39
N LYS A 175 3.74 14.10 11.60
CA LYS A 175 3.04 13.34 10.56
C LYS A 175 2.32 12.11 11.11
N ASP A 176 2.85 11.52 12.17
CA ASP A 176 2.22 10.51 13.02
C ASP A 176 0.83 10.97 13.50
N ASP A 177 0.74 12.18 14.09
CA ASP A 177 -0.51 12.82 14.52
C ASP A 177 -1.54 12.91 13.37
N VAL A 178 -1.08 13.23 12.14
CA VAL A 178 -1.93 13.27 10.95
C VAL A 178 -2.47 11.89 10.58
N VAL A 179 -1.66 10.84 10.71
CA VAL A 179 -2.10 9.44 10.49
C VAL A 179 -3.16 9.08 11.51
N PHE A 180 -2.90 9.23 12.80
CA PHE A 180 -3.83 8.84 13.86
C PHE A 180 -5.16 9.58 13.77
N LYS A 181 -5.14 10.90 13.55
CA LYS A 181 -6.39 11.67 13.33
C LYS A 181 -7.16 11.18 12.11
N ALA A 182 -6.47 10.83 11.03
CA ALA A 182 -7.12 10.27 9.86
C ALA A 182 -7.70 8.86 10.13
N LEU A 183 -7.01 8.01 10.90
CA LEU A 183 -7.51 6.69 11.29
C LEU A 183 -8.82 6.79 12.08
N ILE A 184 -8.87 7.71 13.04
CA ILE A 184 -10.05 7.99 13.85
C ILE A 184 -11.18 8.53 12.97
N GLN A 185 -10.90 9.58 12.18
CA GLN A 185 -11.90 10.22 11.31
C GLN A 185 -12.51 9.24 10.30
N GLN A 186 -11.69 8.36 9.72
CA GLN A 186 -12.12 7.39 8.71
C GLN A 186 -12.62 6.08 9.31
N LYS A 187 -12.55 5.92 10.64
CA LYS A 187 -12.87 4.67 11.37
C LYS A 187 -12.11 3.47 10.79
N LEU A 188 -10.89 3.69 10.29
CA LEU A 188 -10.15 2.64 9.58
C LEU A 188 -9.78 1.49 10.54
N PHE A 189 -9.34 1.82 11.75
CA PHE A 189 -9.03 0.82 12.79
C PHE A 189 -10.23 -0.09 13.10
N GLU A 190 -11.39 0.50 13.41
CA GLU A 190 -12.66 -0.21 13.62
C GLU A 190 -13.02 -1.07 12.40
N THR A 191 -12.92 -0.51 11.20
CA THR A 191 -13.27 -1.19 9.94
C THR A 191 -12.43 -2.44 9.73
N LEU A 192 -11.12 -2.37 9.98
CA LEU A 192 -10.21 -3.51 9.81
C LEU A 192 -10.57 -4.66 10.74
N ILE A 193 -10.76 -4.36 12.02
CA ILE A 193 -11.10 -5.37 13.03
C ILE A 193 -12.46 -5.99 12.73
N GLN A 194 -13.44 -5.17 12.38
CA GLN A 194 -14.79 -5.62 12.06
C GLN A 194 -14.79 -6.53 10.82
N TYR A 195 -14.13 -6.14 9.73
CA TYR A 195 -14.05 -6.94 8.51
C TYR A 195 -13.26 -8.23 8.69
N SER A 196 -12.27 -8.25 9.58
CA SER A 196 -11.61 -9.48 10.01
C SER A 196 -12.55 -10.44 10.71
N LEU A 197 -13.33 -9.96 11.69
CA LEU A 197 -14.32 -10.78 12.40
C LEU A 197 -15.44 -11.30 11.49
N GLU A 198 -15.82 -10.51 10.48
CA GLU A 198 -16.81 -10.90 9.47
C GLU A 198 -16.27 -11.90 8.44
N GLY A 199 -14.98 -12.21 8.46
CA GLY A 199 -14.35 -13.13 7.51
C GLY A 199 -14.25 -12.56 6.09
N CYS A 200 -14.16 -11.24 5.94
CA CYS A 200 -14.04 -10.60 4.63
C CYS A 200 -12.69 -10.85 3.97
N PHE A 201 -11.62 -11.01 4.78
CA PHE A 201 -10.27 -11.20 4.29
C PHE A 201 -9.96 -12.68 4.03
N ASN A 202 -9.24 -12.96 2.94
CA ASN A 202 -8.58 -14.25 2.79
C ASN A 202 -7.45 -14.41 3.83
N GLN A 203 -6.89 -15.60 3.96
CA GLN A 203 -5.90 -15.91 5.00
C GLN A 203 -4.69 -14.96 4.95
N ASP A 204 -4.10 -14.75 3.78
CA ASP A 204 -2.91 -13.89 3.63
C ASP A 204 -3.20 -12.44 4.02
N ALA A 205 -4.34 -11.90 3.56
CA ALA A 205 -4.78 -10.56 3.91
C ALA A 205 -5.09 -10.45 5.41
N GLN A 206 -5.72 -11.48 6.00
CA GLN A 206 -6.05 -11.52 7.42
C GLN A 206 -4.79 -11.45 8.29
N VAL A 207 -3.76 -12.26 7.97
CA VAL A 207 -2.46 -12.21 8.67
C VAL A 207 -1.81 -10.85 8.49
N THR A 208 -1.81 -10.31 7.27
CA THR A 208 -1.24 -8.98 6.98
C THR A 208 -1.91 -7.87 7.80
N ILE A 209 -3.24 -7.91 7.96
CA ILE A 209 -3.97 -6.95 8.80
C ILE A 209 -3.63 -7.12 10.28
N ILE A 210 -3.52 -8.36 10.78
CA ILE A 210 -3.09 -8.62 12.16
C ILE A 210 -1.69 -8.05 12.41
N GLU A 211 -0.74 -8.27 11.51
CA GLU A 211 0.61 -7.70 11.63
C GLU A 211 0.60 -6.18 11.50
N ALA A 212 -0.26 -5.61 10.65
CA ALA A 212 -0.39 -4.16 10.50
C ALA A 212 -0.87 -3.51 11.79
N LEU A 213 -1.94 -4.06 12.38
CA LEU A 213 -2.51 -3.57 13.63
C LEU A 213 -1.54 -3.77 14.81
N ALA A 214 -0.73 -4.84 14.79
CA ALA A 214 0.34 -5.04 15.77
C ALA A 214 1.40 -3.93 15.66
N ALA A 215 1.89 -3.66 14.45
CA ALA A 215 2.86 -2.61 14.20
C ALA A 215 2.32 -1.21 14.55
N LEU A 216 1.04 -0.95 14.30
CA LEU A 216 0.39 0.28 14.74
C LEU A 216 0.27 0.36 16.26
N SER A 217 0.04 -0.75 16.97
CA SER A 217 -0.12 -0.77 18.42
C SER A 217 1.20 -0.68 19.18
N ASP A 218 2.29 -1.15 18.56
CA ASP A 218 3.67 -1.04 19.08
C ASP A 218 4.26 0.38 18.90
N CYS A 219 3.57 1.23 18.13
CA CYS A 219 3.95 2.63 17.91
C CYS A 219 3.93 3.44 19.21
N GLU A 220 4.98 4.23 19.46
CA GLU A 220 5.11 5.01 20.70
C GLU A 220 3.91 5.96 20.90
N CYS A 221 3.41 6.53 19.80
CA CYS A 221 2.30 7.48 19.81
C CYS A 221 0.92 6.79 19.92
N PHE A 222 0.82 5.47 19.76
CA PHE A 222 -0.46 4.78 19.76
C PHE A 222 -1.25 4.99 21.06
N MET A 223 -0.55 4.93 22.20
CA MET A 223 -1.16 5.05 23.52
C MET A 223 -1.77 6.43 23.78
N ASP A 224 -1.35 7.46 23.05
CA ASP A 224 -1.97 8.78 23.13
C ASP A 224 -3.35 8.82 22.45
N TYR A 225 -3.59 7.92 21.49
CA TYR A 225 -4.82 7.86 20.69
C TYR A 225 -5.71 6.65 21.00
N VAL A 226 -5.22 5.68 21.77
CA VAL A 226 -5.94 4.43 22.07
C VAL A 226 -7.34 4.69 22.64
N GLY A 227 -7.52 5.74 23.44
CA GLY A 227 -8.81 6.12 24.01
C GLY A 227 -9.86 6.54 22.98
N GLU A 228 -9.43 7.19 21.89
CA GLU A 228 -10.29 7.58 20.76
C GLU A 228 -10.47 6.42 19.78
N LEU A 229 -9.39 5.67 19.49
CA LEU A 229 -9.43 4.52 18.58
C LEU A 229 -10.31 3.39 19.11
N LEU A 230 -10.38 3.21 20.43
CA LEU A 230 -11.22 2.21 21.10
C LEU A 230 -12.47 2.80 21.73
N GLU A 231 -12.99 3.92 21.20
CA GLU A 231 -14.18 4.56 21.74
C GLU A 231 -15.45 3.69 21.65
N GLY A 232 -16.28 3.75 22.69
CA GLY A 232 -17.58 3.07 22.74
C GLY A 232 -17.46 1.56 22.57
N ASN A 233 -18.21 1.01 21.61
CA ASN A 233 -18.27 -0.43 21.36
C ASN A 233 -17.02 -0.99 20.64
N ILE A 234 -16.10 -0.12 20.19
CA ILE A 234 -14.90 -0.56 19.45
C ILE A 234 -13.99 -1.39 20.37
N ALA A 235 -13.85 -1.02 21.65
CA ALA A 235 -13.12 -1.82 22.64
C ALA A 235 -13.65 -3.26 22.73
N LYS A 236 -14.97 -3.44 22.72
CA LYS A 236 -15.60 -4.78 22.75
C LYS A 236 -15.32 -5.56 21.46
N ILE A 237 -15.39 -4.89 20.32
CA ILE A 237 -15.07 -5.49 19.01
C ILE A 237 -13.60 -5.93 18.98
N PHE A 238 -12.68 -5.12 19.52
CA PHE A 238 -11.27 -5.45 19.64
C PHE A 238 -11.04 -6.68 20.53
N ILE A 239 -11.69 -6.79 21.69
CA ILE A 239 -11.58 -8.00 22.55
C ILE A 239 -11.99 -9.26 21.77
N ASN A 240 -13.12 -9.20 21.06
CA ASN A 240 -13.56 -10.35 20.24
C ASN A 240 -12.55 -10.72 19.15
N PHE A 241 -11.92 -9.72 18.53
CA PHE A 241 -10.86 -9.93 17.55
C PHE A 241 -9.61 -10.55 18.17
N TYR A 242 -9.21 -10.06 19.33
CA TYR A 242 -8.10 -10.62 20.11
C TYR A 242 -8.34 -12.09 20.42
N ASP A 243 -9.52 -12.43 20.96
CA ASP A 243 -9.87 -13.80 21.33
C ASP A 243 -9.95 -14.72 20.11
N ALA A 244 -10.47 -14.21 18.98
CA ALA A 244 -10.65 -14.98 17.77
C ALA A 244 -9.31 -15.30 17.07
N PHE A 245 -8.39 -14.32 17.00
CA PHE A 245 -7.22 -14.42 16.13
C PHE A 245 -5.88 -14.35 16.87
N ILE A 246 -5.76 -13.52 17.92
CA ILE A 246 -4.47 -13.23 18.54
C ILE A 246 -4.08 -14.28 19.57
N VAL A 247 -5.03 -14.77 20.37
CA VAL A 247 -4.77 -15.80 21.41
C VAL A 247 -4.05 -17.01 20.84
N GLN A 248 -4.48 -17.48 19.66
CA GLN A 248 -3.88 -18.65 19.00
C GLN A 248 -2.44 -18.34 18.54
N LEU A 249 -2.19 -17.14 18.01
CA LEU A 249 -0.86 -16.72 17.56
C LEU A 249 0.13 -16.52 18.71
N LEU A 250 -0.35 -16.17 19.91
CA LEU A 250 0.50 -16.06 21.11
C LEU A 250 1.04 -17.41 21.61
N GLU A 251 0.42 -18.52 21.24
CA GLU A 251 0.90 -19.87 21.55
C GLU A 251 2.12 -20.26 20.69
N GLU A 252 2.29 -19.61 19.53
CA GLU A 252 3.40 -19.85 18.61
C GLU A 252 4.62 -18.97 18.99
N PRO A 253 5.78 -19.57 19.35
CA PRO A 253 6.91 -18.79 19.86
C PRO A 253 7.46 -17.73 18.89
N GLU A 254 7.35 -18.00 17.58
CA GLU A 254 7.85 -17.10 16.52
C GLU A 254 6.95 -15.86 16.36
N GLU A 255 5.64 -16.03 16.50
CA GLU A 255 4.67 -14.95 16.36
C GLU A 255 4.44 -14.19 17.67
N ARG A 256 4.59 -14.87 18.82
CA ARG A 256 4.38 -14.26 20.13
C ARG A 256 5.09 -12.92 20.30
N GLY A 257 6.36 -12.84 19.91
CA GLY A 257 7.14 -11.61 20.06
C GLY A 257 6.55 -10.41 19.31
N LYS A 258 5.89 -10.63 18.17
CA LYS A 258 5.24 -9.59 17.37
C LYS A 258 3.89 -9.17 17.93
N MET A 259 3.21 -10.07 18.63
CA MET A 259 1.81 -9.90 19.06
C MET A 259 1.67 -9.41 20.51
N LEU A 260 2.77 -9.27 21.27
CA LEU A 260 2.72 -8.82 22.67
C LEU A 260 2.13 -7.42 22.86
N CYS A 261 2.24 -6.53 21.88
CA CYS A 261 1.64 -5.19 21.95
C CYS A 261 0.11 -5.25 22.13
N TYR A 262 -0.56 -6.31 21.67
CA TYR A 262 -1.99 -6.51 21.91
C TYR A 262 -2.33 -6.75 23.38
N ASP A 263 -1.44 -7.39 24.16
CA ASP A 263 -1.63 -7.59 25.60
C ASP A 263 -1.58 -6.26 26.36
N ASP A 264 -0.75 -5.32 25.90
CA ASP A 264 -0.69 -3.96 26.45
C ASP A 264 -1.99 -3.20 26.18
N VAL A 265 -2.53 -3.31 24.96
CA VAL A 265 -3.83 -2.72 24.61
C VAL A 265 -4.96 -3.34 25.44
N LEU A 266 -5.00 -4.66 25.62
CA LEU A 266 -5.97 -5.30 26.50
C LEU A 266 -5.83 -4.86 27.96
N SER A 267 -4.61 -4.73 28.44
CA SER A 267 -4.33 -4.26 29.80
C SER A 267 -4.82 -2.82 29.99
N TRP A 268 -4.67 -1.98 28.97
CA TRP A 268 -5.24 -0.63 28.95
C TRP A 268 -6.77 -0.67 29.00
N ILE A 269 -7.44 -1.49 28.17
CA ILE A 269 -8.91 -1.62 28.18
C ILE A 269 -9.40 -2.04 29.57
N ARG A 270 -8.76 -3.04 30.19
CA ARG A 270 -9.11 -3.52 31.54
C ARG A 270 -8.98 -2.45 32.62
N CYS A 271 -7.98 -1.58 32.50
CA CYS A 271 -7.71 -0.52 33.46
C CYS A 271 -8.67 0.66 33.29
N GLU A 272 -8.80 1.15 32.05
CA GLU A 272 -9.49 2.41 31.74
C GLU A 272 -10.97 2.22 31.37
N ARG A 273 -11.36 1.01 30.99
CA ARG A 273 -12.72 0.66 30.53
C ARG A 273 -13.22 -0.69 31.08
N PRO A 274 -13.23 -0.88 32.41
CA PRO A 274 -13.65 -2.14 33.02
C PRO A 274 -15.09 -2.54 32.66
N GLU A 275 -15.94 -1.58 32.30
CA GLU A 275 -17.33 -1.82 31.89
C GLU A 275 -17.49 -2.63 30.59
N VAL A 276 -16.42 -2.81 29.82
CA VAL A 276 -16.46 -3.53 28.54
C VAL A 276 -16.36 -5.05 28.72
N GLU A 277 -15.78 -5.52 29.85
CA GLU A 277 -15.61 -6.94 30.18
C GLU A 277 -16.81 -7.55 30.94
N GLU A 278 -17.81 -6.73 31.32
CA GLU A 278 -19.06 -7.16 31.98
C GLU A 278 -20.14 -7.63 30.98
#